data_AF-A0A9N8KVZ3-F1
#
_entry.id   AF-A0A9N8KVZ3-F1
#
_cell.length_a   1.000
_cell.length_b   1.000
_cell.length_c   1.000
_cell.angle_alpha   90.00
_cell.angle_beta   90.00
_cell.angle_gamma   90.00
#
_symmetry.space_group_name_H-M   'P 1'
#
loop_
_entity.id
_entity.type
_entity.pdbx_description
1 polymer ?
#
loop_
_entity_poly.entity_id
_entity_poly.type
_entity_poly.pdbx_seq_one_letter_code
_entity_poly.pdbx_strand_id
1 'polypeptide(L)'
;MKWLKLCARTKKNKTFLYKFTSKTKRNIMANIMGLTDLLKGEIVSCHGDDLLYLFNAHSLPMDIEMNSKDFQHIERITKLWTNFAKYGNPTPDGSLGVTWEPYTVENQNYLEIGNKLIAGTSPDEEELQFWENTLQEFGLQM
;
A
#
# COMPACT_ATOMS: atom_id res chain seq x y z
N MET A 1 -5.17 11.87 8.59
CA MET A 1 -3.78 11.75 8.03
C MET A 1 -2.86 12.93 8.40
N LYS A 2 -2.79 13.34 9.67
CA LYS A 2 -2.09 14.58 10.09
C LYS A 2 -0.58 14.58 9.85
N TRP A 3 0.10 13.46 10.16
CA TRP A 3 1.55 13.33 9.92
C TRP A 3 1.90 13.45 8.43
N LEU A 4 1.15 12.77 7.57
CA LEU A 4 1.40 12.80 6.12
C LEU A 4 1.26 14.22 5.56
N LYS A 5 0.19 14.90 5.97
CA LYS A 5 -0.03 16.32 5.66
C LYS A 5 1.14 17.19 6.17
N LEU A 6 1.67 16.93 7.37
CA LEU A 6 2.82 17.66 7.91
C LEU A 6 4.08 17.47 7.04
N CYS A 7 4.42 16.23 6.68
CA CYS A 7 5.59 15.95 5.85
C CYS A 7 5.48 16.56 4.45
N ALA A 8 4.32 16.44 3.82
CA ALA A 8 4.04 17.05 2.53
C ALA A 8 4.13 18.58 2.57
N ARG A 9 3.68 19.23 3.65
CA ARG A 9 3.76 20.70 3.82
C ARG A 9 5.17 21.23 3.87
N THR A 10 6.14 20.45 4.34
CA THR A 10 7.54 20.90 4.38
C THR A 10 8.11 21.14 2.99
N LYS A 11 7.57 20.45 1.96
CA LYS A 11 8.05 20.46 0.57
C LYS A 11 9.56 20.17 0.40
N LYS A 12 10.21 19.62 1.44
CA LYS A 12 11.65 19.30 1.41
C LYS A 12 11.94 18.03 0.62
N ASN A 13 11.07 17.03 0.74
CA ASN A 13 11.19 15.74 0.09
C ASN A 13 9.88 15.37 -0.62
N LYS A 14 9.99 14.65 -1.74
CA LYS A 14 8.83 14.00 -2.35
C LYS A 14 8.31 12.93 -1.40
N THR A 15 7.03 12.99 -1.08
CA THR A 15 6.35 11.99 -0.24
C THR A 15 5.45 11.17 -1.14
N PHE A 16 5.42 9.84 -0.97
CA PHE A 16 4.58 8.95 -1.76
C PHE A 16 3.68 8.17 -0.81
N LEU A 17 2.38 8.10 -1.12
CA LEU A 17 1.38 7.36 -0.35
C LEU A 17 0.90 6.16 -1.16
N TYR A 18 0.80 4.98 -0.53
CA TYR A 18 0.16 3.81 -1.12
C TYR A 18 -0.99 3.29 -0.25
N LYS A 19 -1.92 2.61 -0.90
CA LYS A 19 -2.94 1.77 -0.25
C LYS A 19 -2.80 0.35 -0.78
N PHE A 20 -2.60 -0.62 0.10
CA PHE A 20 -2.43 -2.01 -0.32
C PHE A 20 -3.78 -2.74 -0.28
N THR A 21 -4.21 -3.27 -1.42
CA THR A 21 -5.52 -3.94 -1.60
C THR A 21 -5.40 -5.25 -2.38
N SER A 22 -4.18 -5.76 -2.55
CA SER A 22 -3.95 -6.97 -3.32
C SER A 22 -4.61 -8.17 -2.66
N LYS A 23 -5.38 -8.93 -3.43
CA LYS A 23 -5.99 -10.20 -3.01
C LYS A 23 -5.40 -11.33 -3.84
N THR A 24 -4.45 -12.06 -3.26
CA THR A 24 -3.79 -13.22 -3.88
C THR A 24 -3.63 -14.35 -2.88
N LYS A 25 -3.15 -15.51 -3.33
CA LYS A 25 -2.83 -16.64 -2.44
C LYS A 25 -1.71 -16.35 -1.44
N ARG A 26 -0.96 -15.25 -1.61
CA ARG A 26 0.06 -14.79 -0.67
C ARG A 26 -0.50 -14.02 0.52
N ASN A 27 -1.77 -13.60 0.46
CA ASN A 27 -2.43 -12.94 1.57
C ASN A 27 -2.88 -13.96 2.63
N ILE A 28 -1.93 -14.46 3.39
CA ILE A 28 -2.14 -15.54 4.36
C ILE A 28 -2.17 -15.04 5.81
N MET A 29 -1.92 -13.75 6.06
CA MET A 29 -1.83 -13.23 7.43
C MET A 29 -3.15 -13.39 8.20
N ALA A 30 -4.29 -13.21 7.54
CA ALA A 30 -5.60 -13.45 8.16
C ALA A 30 -5.78 -14.93 8.58
N ASN A 31 -5.30 -15.87 7.76
CA ASN A 31 -5.34 -17.30 8.07
C ASN A 31 -4.39 -17.64 9.22
N ILE A 32 -3.18 -17.08 9.23
CA ILE A 32 -2.20 -17.25 10.31
C ILE A 32 -2.74 -16.71 11.64
N MET A 33 -3.54 -15.64 11.60
CA MET A 33 -4.20 -15.05 12.76
C MET A 33 -5.50 -15.78 13.17
N GLY A 34 -5.87 -16.88 12.51
CA GLY A 34 -7.05 -17.68 12.87
C GLY A 34 -8.39 -17.05 12.47
N LEU A 35 -8.41 -16.17 11.47
CA LEU A 35 -9.63 -15.48 11.00
C LEU A 35 -10.34 -16.18 9.84
N THR A 36 -9.88 -17.35 9.41
CA THR A 36 -10.38 -18.07 8.22
C THR A 36 -11.89 -18.31 8.27
N ASP A 37 -12.41 -18.81 9.40
CA ASP A 37 -13.84 -19.14 9.55
C ASP A 37 -14.71 -17.88 9.57
N LEU A 38 -14.23 -16.82 10.23
CA LEU A 38 -14.89 -15.52 10.28
C LEU A 38 -15.02 -14.92 8.87
N LEU A 39 -13.96 -15.05 8.07
CA LEU A 39 -13.89 -14.56 6.69
C LEU A 39 -14.52 -15.53 5.68
N LYS A 40 -15.04 -16.69 6.11
CA LYS A 40 -15.64 -17.72 5.24
C LYS A 40 -14.72 -18.13 4.09
N GLY A 41 -13.41 -18.14 4.33
CA GLY A 41 -12.40 -18.43 3.32
C GLY A 41 -12.18 -17.34 2.26
N GLU A 42 -12.70 -16.13 2.44
CA GLU A 42 -12.42 -15.01 1.55
C GLU A 42 -10.95 -14.56 1.68
N ILE A 43 -10.29 -14.34 0.54
CA ILE A 43 -8.97 -13.71 0.51
C ILE A 43 -9.14 -12.21 0.76
N VAL A 44 -8.54 -11.73 1.84
CA VAL A 44 -8.54 -10.31 2.24
C VAL A 44 -7.11 -9.77 2.25
N SER A 45 -6.96 -8.44 2.23
CA SER A 45 -5.69 -7.79 2.55
C SER A 45 -5.75 -7.36 4.01
N CYS A 46 -4.77 -7.76 4.82
CA CYS A 46 -4.67 -7.35 6.22
C CYS A 46 -3.23 -6.96 6.58
N HIS A 47 -3.03 -6.60 7.85
CA HIS A 47 -1.76 -6.10 8.32
C HIS A 47 -0.63 -7.14 8.13
N GLY A 48 0.42 -6.74 7.42
CA GLY A 48 1.61 -7.55 7.17
C GLY A 48 1.60 -8.35 5.86
N ASP A 49 0.47 -8.42 5.13
CA ASP A 49 0.43 -9.16 3.86
C ASP A 49 1.35 -8.55 2.79
N ASP A 50 1.55 -7.23 2.79
CA ASP A 50 2.41 -6.53 1.83
C ASP A 50 3.89 -6.93 1.96
N LEU A 51 4.34 -7.31 3.17
CA LEU A 51 5.69 -7.79 3.42
C LEU A 51 6.00 -9.09 2.66
N LEU A 52 5.01 -9.94 2.43
CA LEU A 52 5.16 -11.23 1.74
C LEU A 52 5.39 -11.08 0.22
N TYR A 53 5.36 -9.84 -0.29
CA TYR A 53 5.74 -9.50 -1.66
C TYR A 53 7.12 -8.85 -1.74
N LEU A 54 7.66 -8.35 -0.62
CA LEU A 54 8.97 -7.72 -0.57
C LEU A 54 10.05 -8.68 -0.08
N PHE A 55 9.68 -9.61 0.81
CA PHE A 55 10.59 -10.52 1.47
C PHE A 55 10.15 -11.96 1.30
N ASN A 56 11.13 -12.84 1.15
CA ASN A 56 10.88 -14.27 1.18
C ASN A 56 10.77 -14.75 2.64
N ALA A 57 9.57 -15.14 3.06
CA ALA A 57 9.36 -15.74 4.37
C ALA A 57 9.65 -17.25 4.31
N HIS A 58 10.92 -17.61 4.46
CA HIS A 58 11.41 -19.01 4.37
C HIS A 58 10.70 -20.00 5.31
N SER A 59 10.12 -19.53 6.41
CA SER A 59 9.37 -20.36 7.37
C SER A 59 7.93 -20.65 6.94
N LEU A 60 7.44 -20.05 5.85
CA LEU A 60 6.08 -20.23 5.35
C LEU A 60 6.11 -21.06 4.06
N PRO A 61 5.18 -22.01 3.88
CA PRO A 61 5.11 -22.84 2.67
C PRO A 61 4.51 -22.01 1.51
N MET A 62 5.31 -21.11 0.96
CA MET A 62 4.91 -20.17 -0.09
C MET A 62 5.77 -20.34 -1.33
N ASP A 63 5.67 -21.51 -1.95
CA ASP A 63 6.32 -21.78 -3.23
C ASP A 63 5.80 -20.80 -4.31
N ILE A 64 6.71 -20.36 -5.18
CA ILE A 64 6.38 -19.49 -6.31
C ILE A 64 6.74 -20.20 -7.59
N GLU A 65 5.76 -20.39 -8.44
CA GLU A 65 6.01 -20.77 -9.82
C GLU A 65 6.56 -19.55 -10.60
N MET A 66 7.74 -19.70 -11.18
CA MET A 66 8.34 -18.67 -12.04
C MET A 66 7.40 -18.31 -13.19
N ASN A 67 7.35 -17.03 -13.55
CA ASN A 67 6.48 -16.47 -14.59
C ASN A 67 4.96 -16.52 -14.31
N SER A 68 4.53 -17.05 -13.15
CA SER A 68 3.13 -16.98 -12.72
C SER A 68 2.65 -15.55 -12.53
N LYS A 69 1.32 -15.34 -12.49
CA LYS A 69 0.74 -14.02 -12.17
C LYS A 69 1.16 -13.52 -10.79
N ASP A 70 1.32 -14.43 -9.83
CA ASP A 70 1.78 -14.09 -8.48
C ASP A 70 3.25 -13.65 -8.50
N PHE A 71 4.11 -14.33 -9.28
CA PHE A 71 5.49 -13.91 -9.51
C PHE A 71 5.57 -12.52 -10.15
N GLN A 72 4.80 -12.27 -11.22
CA GLN A 72 4.75 -10.95 -11.86
C GLN A 72 4.26 -9.86 -10.91
N HIS A 73 3.37 -10.19 -9.98
CA HIS A 73 2.90 -9.24 -8.95
C HIS A 73 3.99 -8.92 -7.93
N ILE A 74 4.77 -9.91 -7.49
CA ILE A 74 5.96 -9.72 -6.65
C ILE A 74 6.99 -8.87 -7.37
N GLU A 75 7.30 -9.16 -8.64
CA GLU A 75 8.22 -8.36 -9.45
C GLU A 75 7.76 -6.91 -9.54
N ARG A 76 6.47 -6.68 -9.78
CA ARG A 76 5.89 -5.34 -9.84
C ARG A 76 6.04 -4.58 -8.53
N ILE A 77 5.71 -5.21 -7.39
CA ILE A 77 5.83 -4.60 -6.07
C ILE A 77 7.30 -4.34 -5.74
N THR A 78 8.18 -5.33 -5.85
CA THR A 78 9.62 -5.14 -5.60
C THR A 78 10.24 -4.07 -6.51
N LYS A 79 9.77 -3.94 -7.75
CA LYS A 79 10.20 -2.88 -8.67
C LYS A 79 9.84 -1.48 -8.17
N LEU A 80 8.64 -1.27 -7.61
CA LEU A 80 8.25 0.02 -7.02
C LEU A 80 9.20 0.44 -5.90
N TRP A 81 9.52 -0.48 -4.97
CA TRP A 81 10.42 -0.20 -3.84
C TRP A 81 11.87 0.00 -4.29
N THR A 82 12.37 -0.84 -5.20
CA THR A 82 13.74 -0.72 -5.70
C THR A 82 13.95 0.52 -6.56
N ASN A 83 12.96 0.92 -7.36
CA ASN A 83 12.99 2.18 -8.08
C ASN A 83 13.00 3.38 -7.13
N PHE A 84 12.19 3.37 -6.08
CA PHE A 84 12.23 4.42 -5.07
C PHE A 84 13.60 4.52 -4.41
N ALA A 85 14.18 3.39 -3.98
CA ALA A 85 15.51 3.35 -3.38
C ALA A 85 16.61 3.86 -4.33
N LYS A 86 16.52 3.55 -5.64
CA LYS A 86 17.53 3.90 -6.63
C LYS A 86 17.39 5.33 -7.17
N TYR A 87 16.16 5.82 -7.36
CA TYR A 87 15.88 7.04 -8.12
C TYR A 87 15.10 8.10 -7.33
N GLY A 88 14.59 7.78 -6.13
CA GLY A 88 13.67 8.65 -5.39
C GLY A 88 12.29 8.82 -6.05
N ASN A 89 11.99 8.00 -7.08
CA ASN A 89 10.71 7.94 -7.79
C ASN A 89 10.36 6.46 -8.02
N PRO A 90 9.22 5.94 -7.51
CA PRO A 90 8.82 4.55 -7.70
C PRO A 90 8.52 4.15 -9.16
N THR A 91 8.13 5.11 -10.00
CA THR A 91 7.72 4.91 -11.40
C THR A 91 8.48 5.87 -12.34
N PRO A 92 9.82 5.75 -12.47
CA PRO A 92 10.65 6.74 -13.14
C PRO A 92 10.59 6.67 -14.68
N ASP A 93 10.23 5.53 -15.25
CA ASP A 93 10.40 5.22 -16.68
C ASP A 93 9.11 4.73 -17.36
N GLY A 94 7.98 4.75 -16.65
CA GLY A 94 6.68 4.29 -17.16
C GLY A 94 6.57 2.77 -17.38
N SER A 95 7.60 1.98 -17.07
CA SER A 95 7.62 0.52 -17.30
C SER A 95 6.52 -0.25 -16.58
N LEU A 96 5.98 0.32 -15.50
CA LEU A 96 4.90 -0.28 -14.70
C LEU A 96 3.50 0.09 -15.20
N GLY A 97 3.39 0.87 -16.29
CA GLY A 97 2.11 1.27 -16.90
C GLY A 97 1.30 2.26 -16.06
N VAL A 98 1.89 2.83 -15.01
CA VAL A 98 1.26 3.82 -14.13
C VAL A 98 2.31 4.86 -13.70
N THR A 99 1.85 6.08 -13.47
CA THR A 99 2.65 7.13 -12.83
C THR A 99 2.18 7.29 -11.39
N TRP A 100 3.08 7.04 -10.44
CA TRP A 100 2.83 7.30 -9.03
C TRP A 100 3.28 8.72 -8.69
N GLU A 101 2.33 9.64 -8.70
CA GLU A 101 2.60 11.04 -8.37
C GLU A 101 2.90 11.22 -6.87
N PRO A 102 3.81 12.14 -6.49
CA PRO A 102 4.01 12.49 -5.09
C PRO A 102 2.71 13.00 -4.46
N TYR A 103 2.49 12.61 -3.21
CA TYR A 103 1.43 13.14 -2.38
C TYR A 103 1.65 14.64 -2.14
N THR A 104 0.60 15.43 -2.38
CA THR A 104 0.51 16.84 -1.95
C THR A 104 -0.72 17.02 -1.07
N VAL A 105 -0.76 18.07 -0.26
CA VAL A 105 -1.93 18.35 0.58
C VAL A 105 -3.16 18.64 -0.27
N GLU A 106 -2.94 19.25 -1.43
CA GLU A 106 -3.96 19.71 -2.36
C GLU A 106 -4.55 18.55 -3.16
N ASN A 107 -3.70 17.67 -3.72
CA ASN A 107 -4.16 16.61 -4.64
C ASN A 107 -4.36 15.27 -3.93
N GLN A 108 -3.74 15.08 -2.76
CA GLN A 108 -3.82 13.84 -1.98
C GLN A 108 -3.54 12.57 -2.80
N ASN A 109 -2.59 12.66 -3.74
CA ASN A 109 -2.25 11.57 -4.65
C ASN A 109 -1.81 10.32 -3.89
N TYR A 110 -2.28 9.15 -4.34
CA TYR A 110 -1.82 7.87 -3.84
C TYR A 110 -1.79 6.82 -4.95
N LEU A 111 -1.11 5.72 -4.70
CA LEU A 111 -1.17 4.52 -5.54
C LEU A 111 -1.88 3.39 -4.80
N GLU A 112 -2.95 2.89 -5.38
CA GLU A 112 -3.54 1.63 -4.96
C GLU A 112 -2.74 0.46 -5.53
N ILE A 113 -2.16 -0.34 -4.64
CA ILE A 113 -1.42 -1.55 -4.95
C ILE A 113 -2.35 -2.75 -4.72
N GLY A 114 -3.26 -2.93 -5.68
CA GLY A 114 -4.13 -4.09 -5.78
C GLY A 114 -3.57 -5.16 -6.70
N ASN A 115 -4.45 -6.06 -7.19
CA ASN A 115 -4.12 -6.97 -8.29
C ASN A 115 -3.73 -6.23 -9.58
N LYS A 116 -4.04 -4.93 -9.66
CA LYS A 116 -3.51 -3.95 -10.63
C LYS A 116 -3.04 -2.71 -9.86
N LEU A 117 -2.16 -1.92 -10.48
CA LEU A 117 -1.80 -0.61 -9.95
C LEU A 117 -2.78 0.43 -10.46
N ILE A 118 -3.34 1.23 -9.56
CA ILE A 118 -4.31 2.28 -9.89
C ILE A 118 -3.88 3.56 -9.19
N ALA A 119 -3.59 4.61 -9.95
CA ALA A 119 -3.33 5.93 -9.38
C ALA A 119 -4.67 6.57 -8.99
N GLY A 120 -4.72 7.18 -7.81
CA GLY A 120 -5.92 7.80 -7.27
C GLY A 120 -5.63 9.06 -6.47
N THR A 121 -6.70 9.70 -6.01
CA THR A 121 -6.67 10.88 -5.13
C THR A 121 -7.65 10.66 -3.98
N SER A 122 -7.40 11.32 -2.84
CA SER A 122 -8.27 11.28 -1.66
C SER A 122 -8.65 9.85 -1.21
N PRO A 123 -7.68 9.03 -0.76
CA PRO A 123 -7.97 7.66 -0.32
C PRO A 123 -8.81 7.69 0.97
N ASP A 124 -9.92 6.95 0.99
CA ASP A 124 -10.78 6.76 2.17
C ASP A 124 -11.26 8.09 2.77
N GLU A 125 -11.69 9.02 1.91
CA GLU A 125 -12.02 10.41 2.29
C GLU A 125 -13.07 10.51 3.39
N GLU A 126 -14.15 9.72 3.30
CA GLU A 126 -15.23 9.74 4.28
C GLU A 126 -14.74 9.30 5.67
N GLU A 127 -14.00 8.20 5.75
CA GLU A 127 -13.45 7.68 7.00
C GLU A 127 -12.40 8.64 7.58
N LEU A 128 -11.54 9.19 6.73
CA LEU A 128 -10.54 10.17 7.15
C LEU A 128 -11.19 11.44 7.69
N GLN A 129 -12.22 11.94 7.02
CA GLN A 129 -12.95 13.13 7.45
C GLN A 129 -13.65 12.86 8.79
N PHE A 130 -14.26 11.70 8.96
CA PHE A 130 -14.85 11.28 10.23
C PHE A 130 -13.82 11.34 11.37
N TRP A 131 -12.68 10.66 11.23
CA TRP A 131 -11.65 10.63 12.27
C TRP A 131 -10.99 12.00 12.51
N GLU A 132 -10.80 12.80 11.45
CA GLU A 132 -10.25 14.16 11.60
C GLU A 132 -11.23 15.09 12.34
N ASN A 133 -12.54 15.00 12.06
CA ASN A 133 -13.57 15.72 12.79
C ASN A 133 -13.62 15.29 14.26
N THR A 134 -13.61 13.98 14.54
CA THR A 134 -13.60 13.45 15.91
C THR A 134 -12.37 13.94 16.68
N LEU A 135 -11.19 13.93 16.07
CA LEU A 135 -9.97 14.46 16.70
C LEU A 135 -10.00 15.98 16.90
N GLN A 136 -10.68 16.72 16.04
CA GLN A 136 -10.85 18.17 16.20
C GLN A 136 -11.83 18.50 17.33
N GLU A 137 -12.90 17.72 17.47
CA GLU A 137 -13.94 17.94 18.49
C GLU A 137 -13.50 17.47 19.88
N PHE A 138 -12.84 16.30 19.97
CA PHE A 138 -12.54 15.63 21.23
C PHE A 138 -11.05 15.46 21.54
N GLY A 139 -10.16 15.79 20.61
CA GLY A 139 -8.73 15.69 20.85
C GLY A 139 -8.28 16.71 21.89
N LEU A 140 -7.67 16.24 22.98
CA LEU A 140 -6.99 17.10 23.95
C LEU A 140 -6.05 18.06 23.19
N GLN A 141 -6.26 19.37 23.35
CA GLN A 141 -5.24 20.36 23.00
C GLN A 141 -4.04 20.09 23.91
N MET A 142 -3.10 19.27 23.43
CA MET A 142 -1.75 19.23 23.98
C MET A 142 -0.96 20.41 23.47
#